data_AF-B4H993-F1
#
_entry.id   AF-B4H993-F1
#
_cell.length_a   1.000
_cell.length_b   1.000
_cell.length_c   1.000
_cell.angle_alpha   90.00
_cell.angle_beta   90.00
_cell.angle_gamma   90.00
#
_symmetry.space_group_name_H-M   'P 1'
#
loop_
_entity.id
_entity.type
_entity.pdbx_description
1 polymer ?
#
loop_
_entity_poly.entity_id
_entity_poly.type
_entity_poly.pdbx_seq_one_letter_code
_entity_poly.pdbx_strand_id
1 'polypeptide(L)'
;MYILNEYWFCKANSKITLDHLCNFLFKQLHNSQYSVRISAVNGIKQLTQHFVVDDIELNERESESLDASSTISKWHFLNRFEDYLTRYEALTRKYVEEFSFKLTELDHLEPIDRHDALSYLLLWDCIINVCAKSPVALRAVYTNWLNDNRHEENFLHFLFRAMPVDLLKNHGAKVHSNGVFKELTWSQLKGKLHRTD
;
A
#
# COMPACT_ATOMS: atom_id res chain seq x y z
N MET A 1 22.50 -7.22 4.31
CA MET A 1 23.56 -6.87 5.28
C MET A 1 23.70 -5.35 5.48
N TYR A 2 23.49 -4.50 4.47
CA TYR A 2 23.56 -3.03 4.63
C TYR A 2 22.42 -2.39 5.45
N ILE A 3 21.18 -2.89 5.33
CA ILE A 3 19.99 -2.23 5.93
C ILE A 3 19.79 -2.55 7.42
N LEU A 4 20.29 -3.69 7.92
CA LEU A 4 20.38 -3.94 9.37
C LEU A 4 21.19 -2.84 10.06
N ASN A 5 22.21 -2.32 9.39
CA ASN A 5 23.04 -1.22 9.88
C ASN A 5 22.27 0.10 9.94
N GLU A 6 21.34 0.34 9.00
CA GLU A 6 20.54 1.57 8.94
C GLU A 6 19.48 1.65 10.06
N TYR A 7 18.78 0.55 10.35
CA TYR A 7 17.81 0.51 11.46
C TYR A 7 18.51 0.78 12.81
N TRP A 8 19.59 0.05 13.11
CA TRP A 8 20.35 0.23 14.35
C TRP A 8 21.02 1.60 14.42
N PHE A 9 21.53 2.12 13.30
CA PHE A 9 22.04 3.48 13.22
C PHE A 9 20.96 4.52 13.59
N CYS A 10 19.76 4.41 13.01
CA CYS A 10 18.68 5.36 13.30
C CYS A 10 18.15 5.24 14.75
N LYS A 11 18.19 4.04 15.34
CA LYS A 11 17.80 3.83 16.75
C LYS A 11 18.83 4.41 17.72
N ALA A 12 20.11 4.43 17.35
CA ALA A 12 21.21 4.96 18.16
C ALA A 12 21.50 6.46 17.92
N ASN A 13 20.92 7.05 16.87
CA ASN A 13 21.20 8.43 16.45
C ASN A 13 20.09 9.40 16.89
N SER A 14 20.46 10.45 17.62
CA SER A 14 19.51 11.47 18.10
C SER A 14 19.06 12.46 17.03
N LYS A 15 19.74 12.52 15.86
CA LYS A 15 19.46 13.48 14.78
C LYS A 15 18.63 12.88 13.63
N ILE A 16 18.83 11.60 13.32
CA ILE A 16 18.08 10.90 12.26
C ILE A 16 17.39 9.71 12.90
N THR A 17 16.09 9.88 13.13
CA THR A 17 15.24 8.85 13.74
C THR A 17 14.66 7.92 12.67
N LEU A 18 14.13 6.77 13.10
CA LEU A 18 13.39 5.84 12.26
C LEU A 18 12.21 6.52 11.53
N ASP A 19 11.56 7.48 12.17
CA ASP A 19 10.46 8.24 11.56
C ASP A 19 10.94 9.14 10.42
N HIS A 20 12.14 9.72 10.53
CA HIS A 20 12.73 10.47 9.43
C HIS A 20 13.03 9.57 8.23
N LEU A 21 13.55 8.37 8.48
CA LEU A 21 13.84 7.38 7.45
C LEU A 21 12.54 6.89 6.76
N CYS A 22 11.52 6.51 7.54
CA CYS A 22 10.22 6.11 7.01
C CYS A 22 9.59 7.22 6.17
N ASN A 23 9.55 8.45 6.67
CA ASN A 23 9.03 9.59 5.92
C ASN A 23 9.81 9.85 4.63
N PHE A 24 11.13 9.70 4.65
CA PHE A 24 11.94 9.81 3.44
C PHE A 24 11.54 8.73 2.41
N LEU A 25 11.42 7.47 2.83
CA LEU A 25 11.06 6.35 1.96
C LEU A 25 9.63 6.49 1.40
N PHE A 26 8.66 6.89 2.21
CA PHE A 26 7.28 7.10 1.75
C PHE A 26 7.18 8.21 0.69
N LYS A 27 7.93 9.30 0.85
CA LYS A 27 8.02 10.35 -0.18
C LYS A 27 8.57 9.82 -1.50
N GLN A 28 9.49 8.85 -1.47
CA GLN A 28 10.06 8.27 -2.68
C GLN A 28 9.08 7.37 -3.46
N LEU A 29 7.96 6.94 -2.87
CA LEU A 29 6.95 6.14 -3.57
C LEU A 29 6.31 6.90 -4.75
N HIS A 30 6.32 8.24 -4.70
CA HIS A 30 5.83 9.12 -5.76
C HIS A 30 6.95 9.66 -6.67
N ASN A 31 8.18 9.17 -6.54
CA ASN A 31 9.31 9.65 -7.36
C ASN A 31 9.06 9.38 -8.86
N SER A 32 9.46 10.26 -9.78
CA SER A 32 9.28 10.00 -11.22
C SER A 32 10.07 8.78 -11.73
N GLN A 33 11.15 8.41 -11.05
CA GLN A 33 11.98 7.26 -11.40
C GLN A 33 11.47 5.97 -10.77
N TYR A 34 11.11 4.99 -11.60
CA TYR A 34 10.60 3.69 -11.14
C TYR A 34 11.58 2.95 -10.22
N SER A 35 12.87 2.95 -10.53
CA SER A 35 13.91 2.30 -9.71
C SER A 35 13.96 2.85 -8.29
N VAL A 36 13.80 4.16 -8.12
CA VAL A 36 13.77 4.81 -6.81
C VAL A 36 12.56 4.37 -6.00
N ARG A 37 11.39 4.26 -6.63
CA ARG A 37 10.17 3.74 -5.97
C ARG A 37 10.36 2.32 -5.47
N ILE A 38 10.91 1.43 -6.31
CA ILE A 38 11.12 0.03 -5.96
C ILE A 38 12.16 -0.11 -4.84
N SER A 39 13.24 0.66 -4.89
CA SER A 39 14.21 0.73 -3.79
C SER A 39 13.56 1.18 -2.48
N ALA A 40 12.67 2.18 -2.53
CA ALA A 40 11.95 2.65 -1.35
C ALA A 40 11.02 1.58 -0.76
N VAL A 41 10.23 0.90 -1.60
CA VAL A 41 9.41 -0.25 -1.17
C VAL A 41 10.28 -1.33 -0.53
N ASN A 42 11.41 -1.70 -1.14
CA ASN A 42 12.31 -2.69 -0.59
C ASN A 42 12.91 -2.24 0.76
N GLY A 43 13.19 -0.96 0.93
CA GLY A 43 13.61 -0.37 2.20
C GLY A 43 12.54 -0.52 3.28
N ILE A 44 11.30 -0.11 2.99
CA ILE A 44 10.17 -0.23 3.92
C ILE A 44 9.92 -1.70 4.31
N LYS A 45 9.92 -2.61 3.32
CA LYS A 45 9.72 -4.05 3.55
C LYS A 45 10.81 -4.67 4.43
N GLN A 46 12.05 -4.22 4.30
CA GLN A 46 13.15 -4.69 5.16
C GLN A 46 13.05 -4.13 6.58
N LEU A 47 12.63 -2.88 6.74
CA LEU A 47 12.42 -2.28 8.06
C LEU A 47 11.21 -2.88 8.79
N THR A 48 10.21 -3.36 8.04
CA THR A 48 8.95 -3.93 8.56
C THR A 48 9.16 -4.91 9.71
N GLN A 49 10.10 -5.87 9.58
CA GLN A 49 10.30 -6.88 10.63
C GLN A 49 10.70 -6.26 11.98
N HIS A 50 11.45 -5.16 11.96
CA HIS A 50 11.93 -4.53 13.18
C HIS A 50 10.81 -3.74 13.87
N PHE A 51 10.02 -3.02 13.08
CA PHE A 51 8.84 -2.34 13.61
C PHE A 51 7.78 -3.31 14.14
N VAL A 52 7.58 -4.45 13.46
CA VAL A 52 6.68 -5.50 13.97
C VAL A 52 7.16 -6.03 15.31
N VAL A 53 8.48 -6.22 15.51
CA VAL A 53 9.02 -6.62 16.82
C VAL A 53 8.78 -5.54 17.88
N ASP A 54 9.06 -4.27 17.57
CA ASP A 54 8.79 -3.15 18.48
C ASP A 54 7.28 -3.08 18.84
N ASP A 55 6.38 -3.31 17.87
CA ASP A 55 4.93 -3.33 18.08
C ASP A 55 4.47 -4.54 18.92
N ILE A 56 5.11 -5.71 18.80
CA ILE A 56 4.82 -6.89 19.65
C ILE A 56 5.17 -6.56 21.10
N GLU A 57 6.38 -6.08 21.36
CA GLU A 57 6.84 -5.75 22.72
C GLU A 57 5.92 -4.70 23.37
N LEU A 58 5.47 -3.72 22.60
CA LEU A 58 4.57 -2.69 23.11
C LEU A 58 3.17 -3.25 23.37
N ASN A 59 2.64 -4.09 22.47
CA ASN A 59 1.34 -4.73 22.66
C ASN A 59 1.32 -5.65 23.89
N GLU A 60 2.41 -6.38 24.16
CA GLU A 60 2.55 -7.20 25.36
C GLU A 60 2.52 -6.35 26.63
N ARG A 61 3.29 -5.25 26.68
CA ARG A 61 3.30 -4.32 27.83
C ARG A 61 1.94 -3.69 28.10
N GLU A 62 1.23 -3.27 27.07
CA GLU A 62 -0.10 -2.65 27.20
C GLU A 62 -1.15 -3.67 27.65
N SER A 63 -1.06 -4.93 27.17
CA SER A 63 -1.97 -6.02 27.56
C SER A 63 -1.84 -6.41 29.03
N GLU A 64 -0.66 -6.20 29.63
CA GLU A 64 -0.42 -6.39 31.07
C GLU A 64 -0.95 -5.24 31.94
N SER A 65 -1.26 -4.08 31.33
CA SER A 65 -1.81 -2.92 32.03
C SER A 65 -3.35 -2.99 32.11
N LEU A 66 -3.93 -2.76 33.30
CA LEU A 66 -5.38 -2.87 33.55
C LEU A 66 -6.24 -1.79 32.86
N ASP A 67 -5.62 -0.81 32.19
CA ASP A 67 -6.29 0.34 31.53
C ASP A 67 -6.38 0.20 29.99
N ALA A 68 -6.28 -1.03 29.46
CA ALA A 68 -6.10 -1.37 28.04
C ALA A 68 -7.23 -0.99 27.05
N SER A 69 -8.24 -0.20 27.44
CA SER A 69 -9.49 -0.08 26.65
C SER A 69 -9.59 1.10 25.67
N SER A 70 -8.66 2.06 25.63
CA SER A 70 -8.86 3.26 24.77
C SER A 70 -7.67 3.71 23.92
N THR A 71 -6.48 3.19 24.18
CA THR A 71 -5.26 3.75 23.58
C THR A 71 -4.72 2.95 22.40
N ILE A 72 -5.01 1.65 22.28
CA ILE A 72 -4.36 0.69 21.37
C ILE A 72 -4.23 1.17 19.91
N SER A 73 -5.10 2.06 19.41
CA SER A 73 -5.08 2.50 18.00
C SER A 73 -3.95 3.46 17.60
N LYS A 74 -3.17 4.06 18.52
CA LYS A 74 -2.24 5.16 18.15
C LYS A 74 -0.75 4.83 18.09
N TRP A 75 -0.32 3.62 18.43
CA TRP A 75 1.11 3.34 18.72
C TRP A 75 1.83 2.49 17.69
N HIS A 76 1.11 1.91 16.73
CA HIS A 76 1.66 0.88 15.86
C HIS A 76 2.28 1.44 14.57
N PHE A 77 3.07 0.60 13.90
CA PHE A 77 3.79 0.96 12.68
C PHE A 77 2.89 1.51 11.56
N LEU A 78 1.69 0.93 11.37
CA LEU A 78 0.76 1.37 10.32
C LEU A 78 0.31 2.84 10.45
N ASN A 79 0.35 3.45 11.64
CA ASN A 79 0.01 4.87 11.78
C ASN A 79 0.94 5.79 10.98
N ARG A 80 2.17 5.34 10.68
CA ARG A 80 3.10 6.11 9.83
C ARG A 80 2.65 6.19 8.37
N PHE A 81 1.73 5.33 7.97
CA PHE A 81 1.17 5.31 6.63
C PHE A 81 -0.01 6.27 6.48
N GLU A 82 -0.68 6.65 7.57
CA GLU A 82 -1.96 7.38 7.58
C GLU A 82 -1.93 8.62 6.67
N ASP A 83 -0.98 9.53 6.91
CA ASP A 83 -0.81 10.76 6.12
C ASP A 83 -0.65 10.50 4.62
N TYR A 84 0.11 9.46 4.25
CA TYR A 84 0.35 9.13 2.84
C TYR A 84 -0.84 8.41 2.23
N LEU A 85 -1.52 7.59 3.01
CA LEU A 85 -2.71 6.85 2.61
C LEU A 85 -3.84 7.83 2.31
N THR A 86 -4.14 8.76 3.22
CA THR A 86 -5.14 9.81 3.01
C THR A 86 -4.83 10.67 1.78
N ARG A 87 -3.55 11.01 1.54
CA ARG A 87 -3.15 11.79 0.35
C ARG A 87 -3.41 11.03 -0.94
N TYR A 88 -3.00 9.77 -1.03
CA TYR A 88 -3.20 8.97 -2.24
C TYR A 88 -4.66 8.55 -2.43
N GLU A 89 -5.41 8.30 -1.37
CA GLU A 89 -6.86 8.13 -1.42
C GLU A 89 -7.53 9.37 -2.01
N ALA A 90 -7.14 10.58 -1.61
CA ALA A 90 -7.69 11.82 -2.17
C ALA A 90 -7.40 11.95 -3.68
N LEU A 91 -6.21 11.57 -4.14
CA LEU A 91 -5.86 11.58 -5.57
C LEU A 91 -6.67 10.57 -6.38
N THR A 92 -6.94 9.40 -5.79
CA THR A 92 -7.64 8.31 -6.49
C THR A 92 -9.16 8.39 -6.38
N ARG A 93 -9.69 9.19 -5.45
CA ARG A 93 -11.12 9.31 -5.15
C ARG A 93 -12.00 9.61 -6.36
N LYS A 94 -11.56 10.52 -7.23
CA LYS A 94 -12.29 10.88 -8.45
C LYS A 94 -12.59 9.69 -9.36
N TYR A 95 -11.72 8.67 -9.37
CA TYR A 95 -11.92 7.46 -10.18
C TYR A 95 -12.91 6.49 -9.56
N VAL A 96 -13.17 6.61 -8.26
CA VAL A 96 -14.04 5.74 -7.47
C VAL A 96 -15.44 6.34 -7.32
N GLU A 97 -15.55 7.65 -7.12
CA GLU A 97 -16.85 8.34 -6.99
C GLU A 97 -17.75 8.16 -8.22
N GLU A 98 -17.15 8.13 -9.41
CA GLU A 98 -17.85 7.91 -10.68
C GLU A 98 -18.01 6.42 -11.03
N PHE A 99 -17.39 5.51 -10.27
CA PHE A 99 -17.36 4.10 -10.61
C PHE A 99 -18.66 3.40 -10.23
N SER A 100 -19.33 2.83 -11.23
CA SER A 100 -20.43 1.89 -11.04
C SER A 100 -20.09 0.55 -11.71
N PHE A 101 -20.54 -0.56 -11.13
CA PHE A 101 -20.38 -1.89 -11.71
C PHE A 101 -21.29 -2.16 -12.92
N LYS A 102 -21.99 -1.15 -13.43
CA LYS A 102 -22.85 -1.33 -14.61
C LYS A 102 -21.97 -1.51 -15.84
N LEU A 103 -22.05 -2.70 -16.45
CA LEU A 103 -21.25 -3.08 -17.62
C LEU A 103 -21.35 -2.08 -18.79
N THR A 104 -22.47 -1.37 -18.91
CA THR A 104 -22.74 -0.34 -19.92
C THR A 104 -21.96 0.95 -19.72
N GLU A 105 -21.50 1.23 -18.49
CA GLU A 105 -20.79 2.47 -18.12
C GLU A 105 -19.26 2.26 -18.11
N LEU A 106 -18.79 1.01 -18.11
CA LEU A 106 -17.35 0.66 -18.02
C LEU A 106 -16.49 1.19 -19.16
N ASP A 107 -17.05 1.33 -20.37
CA ASP A 107 -16.32 1.81 -21.56
C ASP A 107 -16.15 3.34 -21.56
N HIS A 108 -16.83 4.06 -20.67
CA HIS A 108 -16.86 5.53 -20.61
C HIS A 108 -16.08 6.11 -19.43
N LEU A 109 -15.39 5.28 -18.65
CA LEU A 109 -14.69 5.72 -17.44
C LEU A 109 -13.41 6.51 -17.76
N GLU A 110 -13.15 7.59 -17.01
CA GLU A 110 -11.92 8.38 -17.12
C GLU A 110 -10.68 7.49 -16.94
N PRO A 111 -9.67 7.53 -17.84
CA PRO A 111 -8.43 6.79 -17.65
C PRO A 111 -7.76 7.10 -16.32
N ILE A 112 -7.35 6.05 -15.59
CA ILE A 112 -6.63 6.21 -14.33
C ILE A 112 -5.21 6.72 -14.60
N ASP A 113 -4.81 7.78 -13.89
CA ASP A 113 -3.42 8.23 -13.91
C ASP A 113 -2.49 7.12 -13.39
N ARG A 114 -1.56 6.70 -14.25
CA ARG A 114 -0.69 5.56 -13.95
C ARG A 114 0.31 5.86 -12.85
N HIS A 115 0.74 7.12 -12.72
CA HIS A 115 1.74 7.54 -11.76
C HIS A 115 1.16 7.54 -10.35
N ASP A 116 -0.04 8.11 -10.19
CA ASP A 116 -0.78 8.15 -8.93
C ASP A 116 -1.22 6.75 -8.52
N ALA A 117 -1.81 5.99 -9.46
CA ALA A 117 -2.23 4.62 -9.23
C ALA A 117 -1.07 3.72 -8.76
N LEU A 118 0.08 3.80 -9.44
CA LEU A 118 1.25 3.01 -9.04
C LEU A 118 1.74 3.41 -7.65
N SER A 119 1.78 4.70 -7.32
CA SER A 119 2.19 5.17 -5.98
C SER A 119 1.28 4.60 -4.89
N TYR A 120 -0.04 4.62 -5.14
CA TYR A 120 -1.03 4.10 -4.22
C TYR A 120 -0.91 2.57 -4.04
N LEU A 121 -0.74 1.83 -5.15
CA LEU A 121 -0.53 0.37 -5.12
C LEU A 121 0.76 -0.01 -4.38
N LEU A 122 1.85 0.73 -4.55
CA LEU A 122 3.11 0.48 -3.85
C LEU A 122 3.00 0.75 -2.35
N LEU A 123 2.22 1.77 -1.94
CA LEU A 123 1.93 2.00 -0.53
C LEU A 123 1.16 0.81 0.07
N TRP A 124 0.13 0.33 -0.63
CA TRP A 124 -0.64 -0.84 -0.21
C TRP A 124 0.17 -2.14 -0.19
N ASP A 125 1.09 -2.35 -1.14
CA ASP A 125 2.02 -3.47 -1.11
C ASP A 125 2.89 -3.46 0.16
N CYS A 126 3.27 -2.28 0.65
CA CYS A 126 3.97 -2.14 1.93
C CYS A 126 3.05 -2.46 3.12
N ILE A 127 1.81 -1.96 3.15
CA ILE A 127 0.82 -2.23 4.21
C ILE A 127 0.52 -3.73 4.30
N ILE A 128 0.24 -4.37 3.16
CA ILE A 128 -0.04 -5.81 3.08
C ILE A 128 1.18 -6.61 3.58
N ASN A 129 2.40 -6.19 3.22
CA ASN A 129 3.61 -6.82 3.74
C ASN A 129 3.72 -6.71 5.26
N VAL A 130 3.39 -5.55 5.84
CA VAL A 130 3.34 -5.36 7.30
C VAL A 130 2.35 -6.34 7.95
N CYS A 131 1.12 -6.41 7.44
CA CYS A 131 0.11 -7.35 7.94
C CYS A 131 0.55 -8.81 7.81
N ALA A 132 1.17 -9.18 6.68
CA ALA A 132 1.65 -10.54 6.42
C ALA A 132 2.80 -10.96 7.33
N LYS A 133 3.66 -10.02 7.73
CA LYS A 133 4.80 -10.26 8.65
C LYS A 133 4.40 -10.22 10.11
N SER A 134 3.23 -9.68 10.45
CA SER A 134 2.74 -9.62 11.82
C SER A 134 2.17 -10.95 12.35
N PRO A 135 2.31 -11.22 13.66
CA PRO A 135 1.59 -12.29 14.34
C PRO A 135 0.09 -11.99 14.42
N VAL A 136 -0.71 -13.02 14.73
CA VAL A 136 -2.18 -12.95 14.73
C VAL A 136 -2.73 -11.82 15.61
N ALA A 137 -2.17 -11.62 16.81
CA ALA A 137 -2.61 -10.58 17.73
C ALA A 137 -2.49 -9.17 17.12
N LEU A 138 -1.35 -8.86 16.48
CA LEU A 138 -1.15 -7.58 15.80
C LEU A 138 -1.98 -7.43 14.52
N ARG A 139 -2.26 -8.54 13.81
CA ARG A 139 -3.13 -8.47 12.63
C ARG A 139 -4.54 -7.97 12.99
N ALA A 140 -5.08 -8.38 14.15
CA ALA A 140 -6.37 -7.87 14.60
C ALA A 140 -6.34 -6.35 14.82
N VAL A 141 -5.26 -5.83 15.44
CA VAL A 141 -5.07 -4.39 15.63
C VAL A 141 -5.01 -3.65 14.29
N TYR A 142 -4.22 -4.16 13.35
CA TYR A 142 -4.07 -3.56 12.02
C TYR A 142 -5.35 -3.61 11.20
N THR A 143 -6.08 -4.73 11.24
CA THR A 143 -7.38 -4.87 10.57
C THR A 143 -8.40 -3.89 11.14
N ASN A 144 -8.46 -3.72 12.46
CA ASN A 144 -9.35 -2.73 13.07
C ASN A 144 -8.98 -1.31 12.61
N TRP A 145 -7.69 -0.95 12.61
CA TRP A 145 -7.23 0.35 12.12
C TRP A 145 -7.60 0.60 10.65
N LEU A 146 -7.45 -0.40 9.78
CA LEU A 146 -7.84 -0.30 8.37
C LEU A 146 -9.36 -0.15 8.20
N ASN A 147 -10.15 -0.83 9.03
CA ASN A 147 -11.61 -0.81 8.98
C ASN A 147 -12.22 0.46 9.55
N ASP A 148 -11.75 0.90 10.71
CA ASP A 148 -12.26 2.09 11.41
C ASP A 148 -12.12 3.35 10.54
N ASN A 149 -11.05 3.41 9.74
CA ASN A 149 -10.78 4.50 8.80
C ASN A 149 -11.29 4.24 7.37
N ARG A 150 -11.95 3.09 7.12
CA ARG A 150 -12.43 2.64 5.80
C ARG A 150 -11.38 2.57 4.69
N HIS A 151 -10.11 2.45 5.07
CA HIS A 151 -9.00 2.35 4.13
C HIS A 151 -9.12 1.10 3.25
N GLU A 152 -9.50 -0.04 3.84
CA GLU A 152 -9.71 -1.28 3.09
C GLU A 152 -10.81 -1.12 2.02
N GLU A 153 -11.95 -0.53 2.39
CA GLU A 153 -13.08 -0.31 1.48
C GLU A 153 -12.67 0.58 0.30
N ASN A 154 -12.01 1.71 0.58
CA ASN A 154 -11.50 2.62 -0.44
C ASN A 154 -10.52 1.94 -1.40
N PHE A 155 -9.62 1.12 -0.86
CA PHE A 155 -8.66 0.38 -1.66
C PHE A 155 -9.31 -0.69 -2.53
N LEU A 156 -10.26 -1.45 -1.98
CA LEU A 156 -10.99 -2.46 -2.75
C LEU A 156 -11.75 -1.81 -3.91
N HIS A 157 -12.48 -0.72 -3.67
CA HIS A 157 -13.16 0.01 -4.73
C HIS A 157 -12.20 0.51 -5.81
N PHE A 158 -11.04 1.05 -5.40
CA PHE A 158 -10.00 1.44 -6.36
C PHE A 158 -9.45 0.25 -7.14
N LEU A 159 -9.20 -0.90 -6.50
CA LEU A 159 -8.74 -2.12 -7.19
C LEU A 159 -9.76 -2.60 -8.22
N PHE A 160 -11.05 -2.64 -7.87
CA PHE A 160 -12.12 -2.98 -8.81
C PHE A 160 -12.14 -2.04 -10.00
N ARG A 161 -12.03 -0.74 -9.74
CA ARG A 161 -11.93 0.28 -10.79
C ARG A 161 -10.69 0.10 -11.66
N ALA A 162 -9.55 -0.28 -11.09
CA ALA A 162 -8.28 -0.46 -11.79
C ALA A 162 -8.18 -1.77 -12.60
N MET A 163 -9.11 -2.72 -12.41
CA MET A 163 -9.12 -3.96 -13.17
C MET A 163 -9.37 -3.71 -14.67
N PRO A 164 -8.77 -4.52 -15.55
CA PRO A 164 -9.09 -4.49 -16.97
C PRO A 164 -10.59 -4.70 -17.21
N VAL A 165 -11.20 -3.86 -18.05
CA VAL A 165 -12.64 -3.92 -18.37
C VAL A 165 -13.06 -5.29 -18.91
N ASP A 166 -12.19 -5.93 -19.68
CA ASP A 166 -12.43 -7.30 -20.20
C ASP A 166 -12.59 -8.33 -19.09
N LEU A 167 -11.89 -8.16 -17.96
CA LEU A 167 -12.00 -9.04 -16.80
C LEU A 167 -13.30 -8.77 -16.06
N LEU A 168 -13.68 -7.50 -15.90
CA LEU A 168 -14.95 -7.09 -15.27
C LEU A 168 -16.17 -7.59 -16.06
N LYS A 169 -16.13 -7.51 -17.39
CA LYS A 169 -17.23 -7.97 -18.27
C LYS A 169 -17.39 -9.49 -18.29
N ASN A 170 -16.31 -10.24 -18.04
CA ASN A 170 -16.28 -11.71 -18.17
C ASN A 170 -16.16 -12.45 -16.82
N HIS A 171 -16.61 -11.85 -15.71
CA HIS A 171 -16.47 -12.39 -14.35
C HIS A 171 -17.15 -13.77 -14.10
N GLY A 172 -18.04 -14.23 -15.00
CA GLY A 172 -18.69 -15.54 -14.94
C GLY A 172 -18.08 -16.62 -15.84
N ALA A 173 -17.11 -16.27 -16.70
CA ALA A 173 -16.48 -17.23 -17.59
C ALA A 173 -15.46 -18.06 -16.80
N LYS A 174 -15.66 -19.39 -16.70
CA LYS A 174 -14.72 -20.36 -16.09
C LYS A 174 -13.33 -20.44 -16.78
N VAL A 175 -13.00 -19.50 -17.65
CA VAL A 175 -11.82 -19.51 -18.52
C VAL A 175 -11.17 -18.13 -18.52
N HIS A 176 -10.67 -17.69 -17.38
CA HIS A 176 -9.52 -16.78 -17.35
C HIS A 176 -8.35 -17.59 -16.82
N SER A 177 -7.82 -18.47 -17.68
CA SER A 177 -6.50 -19.04 -17.45
C SER A 177 -5.49 -17.89 -17.40
N ASN A 178 -4.32 -18.14 -16.81
CA ASN A 178 -3.18 -17.19 -16.72
C ASN A 178 -2.77 -16.50 -18.05
N GLY A 179 -3.43 -16.75 -19.19
CA GLY A 179 -3.23 -16.12 -20.49
C GLY A 179 -3.42 -14.60 -20.50
N VAL A 180 -4.45 -14.06 -19.85
CA VAL A 180 -4.73 -12.60 -19.83
C VAL A 180 -3.58 -11.81 -19.21
N PHE A 181 -2.90 -12.39 -18.22
CA PHE A 181 -1.71 -11.80 -17.59
C PHE A 181 -0.38 -12.21 -18.27
N LYS A 182 -0.39 -13.27 -19.10
CA LYS A 182 0.78 -13.76 -19.86
C LYS A 182 0.98 -13.06 -21.20
N GLU A 183 0.00 -12.30 -21.70
CA GLU A 183 0.03 -11.68 -23.04
C GLU A 183 0.36 -10.19 -23.04
N LEU A 184 1.08 -9.68 -22.03
CA LEU A 184 1.76 -8.38 -22.18
C LEU A 184 3.20 -8.65 -22.60
N THR A 185 3.41 -8.83 -23.90
CA THR A 185 4.78 -8.85 -24.45
C THR A 185 5.43 -7.47 -24.26
N TRP A 186 6.73 -7.42 -23.98
CA TRP A 186 7.50 -6.16 -23.83
C TRP A 186 7.30 -5.19 -25.01
N SER A 187 7.03 -5.72 -26.20
CA SER A 187 6.65 -4.99 -27.42
C SER A 187 5.35 -4.19 -27.27
N GLN A 188 4.33 -4.71 -26.59
CA GLN A 188 3.05 -4.02 -26.36
C GLN A 188 3.15 -2.96 -25.25
N LEU A 189 4.09 -3.13 -24.32
CA LEU A 189 4.41 -2.12 -23.30
C LEU A 189 5.15 -0.91 -23.90
N LYS A 190 6.08 -1.13 -24.85
CA LYS A 190 6.80 -0.06 -25.55
C LYS A 190 5.89 0.85 -26.39
N GLY A 191 4.89 0.30 -27.08
CA GLY A 191 3.99 1.06 -27.95
C GLY A 191 3.15 2.12 -27.21
N LYS A 192 2.92 1.95 -25.90
CA LYS A 192 2.20 2.90 -25.03
C LYS A 192 3.11 3.89 -24.28
N LEU A 193 4.42 3.74 -24.38
CA LEU A 193 5.45 4.61 -23.77
C LEU A 193 6.08 5.59 -24.79
N HIS A 194 5.78 5.43 -26.09
CA HIS A 194 6.23 6.32 -27.17
C HIS A 194 5.10 7.17 -27.79
N ARG A 195 3.93 7.23 -27.14
CA ARG A 195 2.89 8.22 -27.48
C ARG A 195 2.77 9.22 -26.35
N THR A 196 3.82 10.01 -26.19
CA THR A 196 3.83 11.30 -25.48
C THR A 196 4.89 12.14 -26.19
N ASP A 197 4.51 12.56 -27.40
CA ASP A 197 4.85 13.88 -27.93
C ASP A 197 3.51 14.63 -28.05
#